data_AF-A0A9E1MBM1-F1
#
_entry.id   AF-A0A9E1MBM1-F1
#
_cell.length_a   1.000
_cell.length_b   1.000
_cell.length_c   1.000
_cell.angle_alpha   90.00
_cell.angle_beta   90.00
_cell.angle_gamma   90.00
#
_symmetry.space_group_name_H-M   'P 1'
#
loop_
_entity.id
_entity.type
_entity.pdbx_description
1 polymer ?
#
loop_
_entity_poly.entity_id
_entity_poly.type
_entity_poly.pdbx_seq_one_letter_code
_entity_poly.pdbx_strand_id
1 'polypeptide(L)'
;MSEMPNYHISENAAAGIGICVLIVLIAIAVTIFILCGMKTKKYEFMEKEDIETVYGVSGMVKEKRDAYHSMYVTQLVIGIACCICSVIPLFGTLAVSESDFYMVSAVCMLLALVAIGTYFIVRSAAKMNAMNQLLEEEDYTRQKKHENKKMSGPVTVYWLIATAIYLAWSFTTNDWDRTWIIWPVVGVLFPAFYAIVNGIRKKS
;
A
#
# COMPACT_ATOMS: atom_id res chain seq x y z
N MET A 1 -37.82 24.55 22.28
CA MET A 1 -38.40 23.32 22.86
C MET A 1 -38.78 22.39 21.72
N SER A 2 -37.94 21.39 21.48
CA SER A 2 -38.25 20.16 20.76
C SER A 2 -37.18 19.16 21.20
N GLU A 3 -37.59 18.32 22.13
CA GLU A 3 -36.79 17.35 22.85
C GLU A 3 -36.14 16.36 21.86
N MET A 4 -34.81 16.34 21.82
CA MET A 4 -34.07 15.24 21.20
C MET A 4 -33.91 14.13 22.25
N PRO A 5 -34.34 12.90 21.96
CA PRO A 5 -34.43 11.83 22.95
C PRO A 5 -33.04 11.39 23.42
N ASN A 6 -32.93 11.14 24.72
CA ASN A 6 -31.76 10.64 25.43
C ASN A 6 -31.05 9.49 24.70
N TYR A 7 -29.86 9.75 24.15
CA TYR A 7 -28.87 8.70 23.89
C TYR A 7 -28.05 8.53 25.17
N HIS A 8 -28.33 7.48 25.93
CA HIS A 8 -27.72 7.16 27.23
C HIS A 8 -26.25 6.68 27.15
N ILE A 9 -25.47 7.13 26.16
CA ILE A 9 -24.05 6.80 26.04
C ILE A 9 -23.26 8.12 26.00
N SER A 10 -22.44 8.34 27.03
CA SER A 10 -21.51 9.47 27.03
C SER A 10 -20.59 9.39 25.82
N GLU A 11 -20.29 10.53 25.19
CA GLU A 11 -19.39 10.63 24.04
C GLU A 11 -18.07 9.88 24.26
N ASN A 12 -17.53 9.96 25.47
CA ASN A 12 -16.32 9.25 25.90
C ASN A 12 -16.49 7.72 25.87
N ALA A 13 -17.67 7.22 26.22
CA ALA A 13 -17.97 5.78 26.13
C ALA A 13 -18.11 5.32 24.68
N ALA A 14 -18.74 6.13 23.81
CA ALA A 14 -18.83 5.83 22.38
C ALA A 14 -17.45 5.83 21.70
N ALA A 15 -16.60 6.81 22.02
CA ALA A 15 -15.22 6.86 21.55
C ALA A 15 -14.39 5.67 22.05
N GLY A 16 -14.52 5.30 23.32
CA GLY A 16 -13.85 4.15 23.90
C GLY A 16 -14.24 2.82 23.23
N ILE A 17 -15.54 2.61 22.96
CA ILE A 17 -16.02 1.43 22.24
C ILE A 17 -15.46 1.40 20.81
N GLY A 18 -15.44 2.55 20.12
CA GLY A 18 -14.87 2.66 18.77
C GLY A 18 -13.40 2.26 18.70
N ILE A 19 -12.58 2.74 19.64
CA ILE A 19 -11.15 2.39 19.73
C ILE A 19 -10.96 0.90 19.99
N CYS A 20 -11.74 0.31 20.91
CA CYS A 20 -11.68 -1.13 21.19
C CYS A 20 -11.99 -1.97 19.94
N VAL A 21 -13.04 -1.64 19.20
CA VAL A 21 -13.40 -2.32 17.95
C VAL A 21 -12.30 -2.17 16.90
N LEU A 22 -11.74 -0.97 16.77
CA LEU A 22 -10.65 -0.70 15.82
C LEU A 22 -9.41 -1.56 16.11
N ILE A 23 -9.01 -1.69 17.38
CA ILE A 23 -7.87 -2.52 17.79
C ILE A 23 -8.12 -4.01 17.47
N VAL A 24 -9.32 -4.52 17.72
CA VAL A 24 -9.69 -5.91 17.39
C VAL A 24 -9.62 -6.17 15.89
N LEU A 25 -10.11 -5.23 15.06
CA LEU A 25 -10.03 -5.33 13.62
C LEU A 25 -8.58 -5.33 13.11
N ILE A 26 -7.71 -4.49 13.70
CA ILE A 26 -6.26 -4.49 13.40
C ILE A 26 -5.64 -5.85 13.72
N ALA A 27 -5.94 -6.43 14.89
CA ALA A 27 -5.40 -7.72 15.29
C ALA A 27 -5.79 -8.85 14.31
N ILE A 28 -7.05 -8.86 13.86
CA ILE A 28 -7.54 -9.80 12.84
C ILE A 28 -6.79 -9.59 11.51
N ALA A 29 -6.68 -8.34 11.05
CA ALA A 29 -6.00 -8.01 9.80
C ALA A 29 -4.52 -8.43 9.82
N VAL A 30 -3.79 -8.12 10.89
CA VAL A 30 -2.38 -8.52 11.08
C VAL A 30 -2.25 -10.04 11.09
N THR A 31 -3.16 -10.75 11.75
CA THR A 31 -3.15 -12.23 11.76
C THR A 31 -3.32 -12.80 10.35
N ILE A 32 -4.28 -12.27 9.58
CA ILE A 32 -4.48 -12.68 8.18
C ILE A 32 -3.22 -12.40 7.36
N PHE A 33 -2.59 -11.23 7.53
CA PHE A 33 -1.35 -10.89 6.83
C PHE A 33 -0.18 -11.80 7.19
N ILE A 34 -0.01 -12.15 8.46
CA ILE A 34 1.04 -13.10 8.88
C ILE A 34 0.78 -14.47 8.25
N LEU A 35 -0.45 -15.00 8.35
CA LEU A 35 -0.80 -16.30 7.77
C LEU A 35 -0.65 -16.32 6.25
N CYS A 36 -1.06 -15.25 5.57
CA CYS A 36 -0.92 -15.12 4.13
C CYS A 36 0.56 -15.03 3.75
N GLY A 37 1.35 -14.19 4.43
CA GLY A 37 2.80 -14.09 4.23
C GLY A 37 3.52 -15.41 4.44
N MET A 38 3.15 -16.19 5.46
CA MET A 38 3.69 -17.53 5.67
C MET A 38 3.35 -18.49 4.53
N LYS A 39 2.13 -18.41 3.95
CA LYS A 39 1.77 -19.20 2.76
C LYS A 39 2.54 -18.75 1.52
N THR A 40 2.77 -17.44 1.35
CA THR A 40 3.53 -16.87 0.23
C THR A 40 5.02 -17.20 0.30
N LYS A 41 5.60 -17.37 1.50
CA LYS A 41 7.00 -17.83 1.66
C LYS A 41 7.29 -19.14 0.91
N LYS A 42 6.31 -20.04 0.82
CA LYS A 42 6.45 -21.28 0.03
C LYS A 42 6.60 -21.02 -1.47
N TYR A 43 6.19 -19.86 -1.97
CA TYR A 43 6.29 -19.42 -3.37
C TYR A 43 7.44 -18.43 -3.63
N GLU A 44 8.23 -18.11 -2.59
CA GLU A 44 9.36 -17.18 -2.70
C GLU A 44 10.46 -17.71 -3.64
N PHE A 45 10.49 -19.03 -3.89
CA PHE A 45 11.35 -19.64 -4.93
C PHE A 45 11.06 -19.09 -6.33
N MET A 46 9.80 -18.76 -6.65
CA MET A 46 9.46 -18.16 -7.95
C MET A 46 10.09 -16.77 -8.10
N GLU A 47 10.24 -16.06 -6.98
CA GLU A 47 10.86 -14.73 -6.94
C GLU A 47 12.39 -14.78 -6.77
N LYS A 48 12.98 -15.92 -6.40
CA LYS A 48 14.43 -16.06 -6.10
C LYS A 48 15.21 -17.01 -7.01
N GLU A 49 14.59 -18.03 -7.56
CA GLU A 49 15.23 -19.07 -8.40
C GLU A 49 14.79 -18.97 -9.86
N ASP A 50 15.58 -19.55 -10.74
CA ASP A 50 15.30 -19.52 -12.17
C ASP A 50 14.24 -20.56 -12.53
N ILE A 51 13.04 -20.10 -12.89
CA ILE A 51 12.02 -20.96 -13.48
C ILE A 51 12.51 -21.36 -14.88
N GLU A 52 12.98 -22.60 -15.02
CA GLU A 52 13.19 -23.24 -16.32
C GLU A 52 11.81 -23.50 -16.95
N THR A 53 11.23 -22.49 -17.59
CA THR A 53 9.99 -22.68 -18.34
C THR A 53 10.32 -23.51 -19.58
N VAL A 54 9.94 -24.79 -19.54
CA VAL A 54 9.98 -25.69 -20.70
C VAL A 54 9.22 -25.02 -21.86
N TYR A 55 9.86 -25.01 -23.04
CA TYR A 55 9.36 -24.44 -24.29
C TYR A 55 7.93 -24.94 -24.56
N GLY A 56 6.94 -24.04 -24.52
CA GLY A 56 5.53 -24.35 -24.85
C GLY A 56 4.46 -23.79 -23.89
N VAL A 57 4.76 -23.59 -22.60
CA VAL A 57 3.76 -23.14 -21.61
C VAL A 57 3.68 -21.60 -21.49
N SER A 58 4.74 -20.89 -21.86
CA SER A 58 4.78 -19.41 -21.86
C SER A 58 3.75 -18.79 -22.82
N GLY A 59 3.47 -19.43 -23.96
CA GLY A 59 2.45 -18.97 -24.92
C GLY A 59 1.03 -18.97 -24.36
N MET A 60 0.63 -20.02 -23.63
CA MET A 60 -0.70 -20.12 -23.03
C MET A 60 -0.92 -19.11 -21.90
N VAL A 61 0.11 -18.82 -21.11
CA VAL A 61 0.02 -17.83 -20.02
C VAL A 61 -0.01 -16.42 -20.59
N LYS A 62 0.73 -16.16 -21.69
CA LYS A 62 0.71 -14.89 -22.40
C LYS A 62 -0.66 -14.60 -23.02
N GLU A 63 -1.28 -15.60 -23.65
CA GLU A 63 -2.63 -15.47 -24.19
C GLU A 63 -3.68 -15.19 -23.09
N LYS A 64 -3.56 -15.84 -21.93
CA LYS A 64 -4.43 -15.54 -20.77
C LYS A 64 -4.17 -14.17 -20.17
N ARG A 65 -2.92 -13.70 -20.13
CA ARG A 65 -2.58 -12.35 -19.67
C ARG A 65 -3.17 -11.30 -20.60
N ASP A 66 -2.99 -11.46 -21.91
CA ASP A 66 -3.49 -10.53 -22.93
C ASP A 66 -5.03 -10.48 -22.93
N ALA A 67 -5.69 -11.64 -22.77
CA ALA A 67 -7.14 -11.69 -22.59
C ALA A 67 -7.61 -11.02 -21.28
N TYR A 68 -6.85 -11.16 -20.19
CA TYR A 68 -7.17 -10.54 -18.90
C TYR A 68 -6.82 -9.05 -18.84
N HIS A 69 -5.92 -8.55 -19.69
CA HIS A 69 -5.43 -7.19 -19.65
C HIS A 69 -6.55 -6.15 -19.77
N SER A 70 -7.48 -6.35 -20.70
CA SER A 70 -8.65 -5.48 -20.87
C SER A 70 -9.54 -5.44 -19.61
N MET A 71 -9.75 -6.60 -18.97
CA MET A 71 -10.52 -6.67 -17.71
C MET A 71 -9.78 -6.02 -16.54
N TYR A 72 -8.46 -6.18 -16.46
CA TYR A 72 -7.61 -5.54 -15.45
C TYR A 72 -7.69 -4.01 -15.55
N VAL A 73 -7.49 -3.45 -16.75
CA VAL A 73 -7.56 -1.99 -16.97
C VAL A 73 -8.94 -1.46 -16.61
N THR A 74 -10.00 -2.15 -17.00
CA THR A 74 -11.37 -1.74 -16.65
C THR A 74 -11.61 -1.73 -15.14
N GLN A 75 -11.18 -2.77 -14.42
CA GLN A 75 -11.30 -2.84 -12.95
C GLN A 75 -10.44 -1.77 -12.25
N LEU A 76 -9.25 -1.50 -12.77
CA LEU A 76 -8.35 -0.46 -12.27
C LEU A 76 -8.98 0.92 -12.43
N VAL A 77 -9.52 1.24 -13.62
CA VAL A 77 -10.19 2.51 -13.90
C VAL A 77 -11.42 2.70 -13.00
N ILE A 78 -12.25 1.66 -12.83
CA ILE A 78 -13.40 1.71 -11.91
C ILE A 78 -12.95 1.97 -10.48
N GLY A 79 -11.90 1.28 -10.02
CA GLY A 79 -11.36 1.47 -8.67
C GLY A 79 -10.85 2.89 -8.45
N ILE A 80 -10.07 3.44 -9.38
CA ILE A 80 -9.53 4.81 -9.31
C ILE A 80 -10.66 5.83 -9.37
N ALA A 81 -11.62 5.67 -10.29
CA ALA A 81 -12.77 6.55 -10.39
C ALA A 81 -13.60 6.57 -9.09
N CYS A 82 -13.81 5.41 -8.46
CA CYS A 82 -14.49 5.30 -7.18
C CYS A 82 -13.72 6.04 -6.05
N CYS A 83 -12.39 5.91 -6.02
CA CYS A 83 -11.55 6.65 -5.08
C CYS A 83 -11.63 8.17 -5.30
N ILE A 84 -11.66 8.67 -6.54
CA ILE A 84 -11.81 10.11 -6.82
C ILE A 84 -13.21 10.59 -6.43
N CYS A 85 -14.26 9.84 -6.77
CA CYS A 85 -15.65 10.17 -6.41
C CYS A 85 -15.88 10.13 -4.89
N SER A 86 -15.07 9.39 -4.12
CA SER A 86 -15.18 9.30 -2.66
C SER A 86 -15.01 10.64 -1.94
N VAL A 87 -14.43 11.65 -2.61
CA VAL A 87 -14.23 12.99 -2.05
C VAL A 87 -15.51 13.85 -2.17
N ILE A 88 -16.43 13.52 -3.08
CA ILE A 88 -17.68 14.28 -3.30
C ILE A 88 -18.55 14.37 -2.02
N PRO A 89 -18.75 13.30 -1.23
CA PRO A 89 -19.45 13.36 0.05
C PRO A 89 -18.91 14.40 1.02
N LEU A 90 -17.59 14.63 1.06
CA LEU A 90 -17.00 15.66 1.94
C LEU A 90 -17.45 17.05 1.52
N PHE A 91 -17.37 17.37 0.22
CA PHE A 91 -17.83 18.67 -0.28
C PHE A 91 -19.34 18.87 -0.10
N GLY A 92 -20.13 17.79 -0.17
CA GLY A 92 -21.57 17.84 0.10
C GLY A 92 -21.90 18.34 1.51
N THR A 93 -21.11 17.97 2.52
CA THR A 93 -21.34 18.43 3.90
C THR A 93 -21.14 19.94 4.08
N LEU A 94 -20.21 20.54 3.33
CA LEU A 94 -19.95 21.98 3.35
C LEU A 94 -21.15 22.81 2.86
N ALA A 95 -22.04 22.21 2.05
CA ALA A 95 -23.19 22.89 1.46
C ALA A 95 -24.50 22.75 2.28
N VAL A 96 -24.58 21.80 3.21
CA VAL A 96 -25.85 21.42 3.85
C VAL A 96 -25.93 21.86 5.32
N SER A 97 -24.87 21.68 6.14
CA SER A 97 -24.84 22.10 7.54
C SER A 97 -23.48 21.87 8.23
N GLU A 98 -23.08 22.76 9.17
CA GLU A 98 -21.86 22.64 10.00
C GLU A 98 -21.98 21.69 11.20
N SER A 99 -22.93 20.75 11.15
CA SER A 99 -23.15 19.80 12.24
C SER A 99 -22.11 18.68 12.23
N ASP A 100 -21.41 18.49 13.35
CA ASP A 100 -20.35 17.48 13.53
C ASP A 100 -20.76 16.06 13.09
N PHE A 101 -22.01 15.68 13.33
CA PHE A 101 -22.55 14.37 12.93
C PHE A 101 -22.49 14.13 11.40
N TYR A 102 -22.78 15.15 10.60
CA TYR A 102 -22.74 15.05 9.14
C TYR A 102 -21.31 14.97 8.63
N MET A 103 -20.37 15.70 9.24
CA MET A 103 -18.95 15.61 8.92
C MET A 103 -18.40 14.21 9.20
N VAL A 104 -18.70 13.65 10.39
CA VAL A 104 -18.28 12.28 10.76
C VAL A 104 -18.87 11.24 9.81
N SER A 105 -20.17 11.33 9.49
CA SER A 105 -20.80 10.39 8.55
C SER A 105 -20.24 10.47 7.13
N ALA A 106 -19.88 11.66 6.64
CA ALA A 106 -19.26 11.83 5.34
C ALA A 106 -17.83 11.28 5.28
N VAL A 107 -17.04 11.44 6.34
CA VAL A 107 -15.73 10.80 6.46
C VAL A 107 -15.87 9.27 6.44
N CYS A 108 -16.84 8.71 7.17
CA CYS A 108 -17.11 7.27 7.14
C CYS A 108 -17.49 6.76 5.74
N MET A 109 -18.35 7.50 5.01
CA MET A 109 -18.73 7.17 3.64
C MET A 109 -17.55 7.25 2.67
N LEU A 110 -16.69 8.27 2.82
CA LEU A 110 -15.46 8.40 2.03
C LEU A 110 -14.56 7.19 2.25
N LEU A 111 -14.28 6.83 3.50
CA LEU A 111 -13.40 5.70 3.83
C LEU A 111 -13.96 4.38 3.30
N ALA A 112 -15.28 4.19 3.35
CA ALA A 112 -15.93 3.00 2.79
C ALA A 112 -15.76 2.91 1.25
N LEU A 113 -15.94 4.02 0.54
CA LEU A 113 -15.75 4.06 -0.93
C LEU A 113 -14.28 3.85 -1.31
N VAL A 114 -13.34 4.46 -0.59
CA VAL A 114 -11.90 4.23 -0.78
C VAL A 114 -11.55 2.77 -0.53
N ALA A 115 -12.11 2.13 0.51
CA ALA A 115 -11.88 0.72 0.79
C ALA A 115 -12.37 -0.18 -0.37
N ILE A 116 -13.55 0.10 -0.93
CA ILE A 116 -14.10 -0.62 -2.08
C ILE A 116 -13.21 -0.43 -3.31
N GLY A 117 -12.84 0.81 -3.64
CA GLY A 117 -11.97 1.12 -4.78
C GLY A 117 -10.61 0.42 -4.65
N THR A 118 -9.98 0.52 -3.49
CA THR A 118 -8.68 -0.12 -3.22
C THR A 118 -8.76 -1.64 -3.28
N TYR A 119 -9.86 -2.25 -2.82
CA TYR A 119 -10.06 -3.70 -2.94
C TYR A 119 -10.06 -4.18 -4.39
N PHE A 120 -10.77 -3.49 -5.29
CA PHE A 120 -10.78 -3.82 -6.72
C PHE A 120 -9.40 -3.64 -7.36
N ILE A 121 -8.70 -2.55 -7.02
CA ILE A 121 -7.33 -2.29 -7.50
C ILE A 121 -6.39 -3.40 -7.05
N VAL A 122 -6.35 -3.72 -5.75
CA VAL A 122 -5.43 -4.73 -5.21
C VAL A 122 -5.74 -6.12 -5.76
N ARG A 123 -7.02 -6.50 -5.88
CA ARG A 123 -7.41 -7.82 -6.39
C ARG A 123 -7.03 -8.01 -7.86
N SER A 124 -7.26 -6.99 -8.68
CA SER A 124 -6.94 -7.03 -10.12
C SER A 124 -5.42 -6.98 -10.34
N ALA A 125 -4.72 -6.11 -9.62
CA ALA A 125 -3.26 -6.00 -9.64
C ALA A 125 -2.57 -7.28 -9.16
N ALA A 126 -3.04 -7.92 -8.09
CA ALA A 126 -2.46 -9.17 -7.59
C ALA A 126 -2.50 -10.29 -8.64
N LYS A 127 -3.60 -10.40 -9.39
CA LYS A 127 -3.71 -11.38 -10.49
C LYS A 127 -2.79 -11.04 -11.65
N MET A 128 -2.72 -9.77 -12.04
CA MET A 128 -1.84 -9.31 -13.12
C MET A 128 -0.38 -9.55 -12.76
N ASN A 129 0.04 -9.16 -11.55
CA ASN A 129 1.41 -9.36 -11.07
C ASN A 129 1.78 -10.84 -11.00
N ALA A 130 0.87 -11.72 -10.58
CA ALA A 130 1.14 -13.16 -10.57
C ALA A 130 1.39 -13.71 -11.98
N MET A 131 0.67 -13.23 -13.00
CA MET A 131 0.92 -13.60 -14.40
C MET A 131 2.23 -13.01 -14.93
N ASN A 132 2.53 -11.76 -14.61
CA ASN A 132 3.80 -11.12 -14.99
C ASN A 132 5.00 -11.81 -14.32
N GLN A 133 4.84 -12.27 -13.08
CA GLN A 133 5.85 -13.05 -12.36
C GLN A 133 6.07 -14.44 -12.99
N LEU A 134 5.00 -15.12 -13.45
CA LEU A 134 5.09 -16.39 -14.18
C LEU A 134 5.76 -16.25 -15.55
N LEU A 135 5.55 -15.11 -16.22
CA LEU A 135 6.11 -14.81 -17.54
C LEU A 135 7.49 -14.15 -17.47
N GLU A 136 7.95 -13.75 -16.29
CA GLU A 136 9.17 -12.96 -16.06
C GLU A 136 9.23 -11.68 -16.92
N GLU A 137 8.09 -11.07 -17.15
CA GLU A 137 7.97 -9.79 -17.86
C GLU A 137 7.86 -8.61 -16.86
N GLU A 138 8.10 -7.37 -17.33
CA GLU A 138 8.07 -6.12 -16.55
C GLU A 138 9.14 -5.96 -15.45
N ASP A 139 8.79 -6.11 -14.17
CA ASP A 139 9.70 -5.98 -13.02
C ASP A 139 10.29 -7.30 -12.56
N TYR A 140 9.76 -8.42 -13.07
CA TYR A 140 10.20 -9.78 -12.75
C TYR A 140 11.17 -10.36 -13.77
N THR A 141 11.59 -9.56 -14.76
CA THR A 141 12.59 -9.96 -15.74
C THR A 141 13.90 -10.34 -15.06
N ARG A 142 14.51 -11.43 -15.52
CA ARG A 142 15.79 -11.99 -15.04
C ARG A 142 16.82 -10.92 -14.67
N GLN A 143 17.00 -9.92 -15.54
CA GLN A 143 17.93 -8.80 -15.33
C GLN A 143 17.57 -7.97 -14.08
N LYS A 144 16.31 -7.56 -13.92
CA LYS A 144 15.85 -6.79 -12.75
C LYS A 144 15.84 -7.60 -11.46
N LYS A 145 15.59 -8.91 -11.51
CA LYS A 145 15.68 -9.81 -10.33
C LYS A 145 17.12 -9.91 -9.81
N HIS A 146 18.10 -10.01 -10.69
CA HIS A 146 19.52 -9.96 -10.32
C HIS A 146 19.95 -8.56 -9.84
N GLU A 147 19.45 -7.48 -10.47
CA GLU A 147 19.72 -6.11 -10.03
C GLU A 147 19.12 -5.82 -8.65
N ASN A 148 17.87 -6.23 -8.38
CA ASN A 148 17.22 -6.08 -7.06
C ASN A 148 17.92 -6.90 -5.98
N LYS A 149 18.31 -8.15 -6.26
CA LYS A 149 19.10 -8.96 -5.31
C LYS A 149 20.46 -8.32 -5.01
N LYS A 150 21.08 -7.71 -6.02
CA LYS A 150 22.31 -6.95 -5.87
C LYS A 150 22.06 -5.66 -5.07
N MET A 151 20.96 -4.96 -5.27
CA MET A 151 20.64 -3.66 -4.66
C MET A 151 20.01 -3.76 -3.27
N SER A 152 19.52 -4.93 -2.86
CA SER A 152 18.90 -5.12 -1.54
C SER A 152 19.83 -4.68 -0.40
N GLY A 153 21.11 -5.07 -0.43
CA GLY A 153 22.11 -4.68 0.58
C GLY A 153 22.30 -3.17 0.71
N PRO A 154 22.70 -2.46 -0.37
CA PRO A 154 22.84 -0.99 -0.35
C PRO A 154 21.57 -0.25 0.06
N VAL A 155 20.40 -0.70 -0.40
CA VAL A 155 19.11 -0.10 -0.05
C VAL A 155 18.81 -0.29 1.43
N THR A 156 19.05 -1.47 2.00
CA THR A 156 18.88 -1.71 3.45
C THR A 156 19.79 -0.80 4.26
N VAL A 157 21.07 -0.65 3.87
CA VAL A 157 22.02 0.25 4.55
C VAL A 157 21.55 1.70 4.50
N TYR A 158 21.08 2.18 3.34
CA TYR A 158 20.53 3.53 3.19
C TYR A 158 19.39 3.81 4.17
N TRP A 159 18.40 2.90 4.25
CA TRP A 159 17.26 3.05 5.15
C TRP A 159 17.64 2.95 6.63
N LEU A 160 18.58 2.08 6.98
CA LEU A 160 19.09 1.98 8.36
C LEU A 160 19.83 3.25 8.78
N ILE A 161 20.65 3.85 7.91
CA ILE A 161 21.34 5.12 8.18
C ILE A 161 20.32 6.25 8.35
N ALA A 162 19.35 6.36 7.44
CA ALA A 162 18.27 7.35 7.54
C ALA A 162 17.52 7.24 8.89
N THR A 163 17.22 6.00 9.31
CA THR A 163 16.54 5.73 10.58
C THR A 163 17.44 6.07 11.78
N ALA A 164 18.73 5.74 11.73
CA ALA A 164 19.68 6.08 12.78
C ALA A 164 19.84 7.60 12.94
N ILE A 165 19.91 8.35 11.83
CA ILE A 165 19.95 9.81 11.85
C ILE A 165 18.66 10.38 12.45
N TYR A 166 17.50 9.87 12.01
CA TYR A 166 16.21 10.28 12.55
C TYR A 166 16.13 10.06 14.07
N LEU A 167 16.54 8.88 14.55
CA LEU A 167 16.52 8.57 15.99
C LEU A 167 17.52 9.41 16.78
N ALA A 168 18.76 9.55 16.29
CA ALA A 168 19.78 10.37 16.95
C ALA A 168 19.33 11.83 17.09
N TRP A 169 18.73 12.38 16.03
CA TRP A 169 18.22 13.75 16.06
C TRP A 169 16.98 13.87 16.96
N SER A 170 16.03 12.93 16.86
CA SER A 170 14.80 12.96 17.66
C SER A 170 15.08 12.81 19.16
N PHE A 171 15.99 11.92 19.56
CA PHE A 171 16.34 11.74 20.98
C PHE A 171 17.15 12.91 21.55
N THR A 172 18.00 13.56 20.74
CA THR A 172 18.81 14.69 21.23
C THR A 172 17.98 15.95 21.42
N THR A 173 17.03 16.20 20.52
CA THR A 173 16.25 17.45 20.52
C THR A 173 14.89 17.31 21.19
N ASN A 174 14.38 16.08 21.39
CA ASN A 174 13.00 15.78 21.82
C ASN A 174 11.89 16.47 21.00
N ASP A 175 12.23 17.06 19.85
CA ASP A 175 11.32 17.79 18.95
C ASP A 175 10.79 16.87 17.84
N TRP A 176 10.00 15.86 18.23
CA TRP A 176 9.42 14.87 17.31
C TRP A 176 8.56 15.49 16.20
N ASP A 177 7.98 16.67 16.45
CA ASP A 177 7.16 17.42 15.48
C ASP A 177 7.98 17.94 14.29
N ARG A 178 9.28 18.20 14.47
CA ARG A 178 10.14 18.77 13.43
C ARG A 178 11.04 17.73 12.77
N THR A 179 11.49 16.72 13.52
CA THR A 179 12.42 15.70 13.01
C THR A 179 11.80 14.78 11.98
N TRP A 180 10.47 14.71 11.88
CA TRP A 180 9.77 13.95 10.85
C TRP A 180 10.11 14.41 9.42
N ILE A 181 10.58 15.65 9.22
CA ILE A 181 10.96 16.20 7.91
C ILE A 181 12.09 15.41 7.22
N ILE A 182 12.84 14.61 7.98
CA ILE A 182 13.88 13.72 7.46
C ILE A 182 13.30 12.69 6.48
N TRP A 183 12.09 12.18 6.73
CA TRP A 183 11.49 11.15 5.88
C TRP A 183 11.21 11.63 4.44
N PRO A 184 10.57 12.80 4.23
CA PRO A 184 10.49 13.41 2.89
C PRO A 184 11.85 13.60 2.21
N VAL A 185 12.85 14.12 2.94
CA VAL A 185 14.19 14.37 2.39
C VAL A 185 14.86 13.06 1.94
N VAL A 186 14.80 12.04 2.78
CA VAL A 186 15.31 10.69 2.48
C VAL A 186 14.54 10.07 1.31
N GLY A 187 13.24 10.29 1.21
CA GLY A 187 12.43 9.82 0.07
C GLY A 187 12.88 10.44 -1.25
N VAL A 188 13.10 11.75 -1.30
CA VAL A 188 13.54 12.47 -2.51
C VAL A 188 14.97 12.14 -2.91
N LEU A 189 15.86 11.85 -1.95
CA LEU A 189 17.26 11.49 -2.23
C LEU A 189 17.42 10.04 -2.72
N PHE A 190 16.42 9.18 -2.51
CA PHE A 190 16.52 7.75 -2.84
C PHE A 190 16.77 7.45 -4.33
N PRO A 191 16.08 8.08 -5.31
CA PRO A 191 16.35 7.85 -6.73
C PRO A 191 17.78 8.24 -7.14
N ALA A 192 18.32 9.34 -6.57
CA ALA A 192 19.68 9.76 -6.82
C ALA A 192 20.70 8.75 -6.27
N PHE A 193 20.49 8.27 -5.04
CA PHE A 193 21.28 7.18 -4.47
C PHE A 193 21.24 5.92 -5.34
N TYR A 194 20.05 5.51 -5.78
CA TYR A 194 19.83 4.35 -6.64
C TYR A 194 20.61 4.46 -7.96
N ALA A 195 20.56 5.64 -8.61
CA ALA A 195 21.30 5.92 -9.84
C ALA A 195 22.82 5.86 -9.64
N ILE A 196 23.34 6.41 -8.55
CA ILE A 196 24.78 6.40 -8.23
C ILE A 196 25.27 4.96 -8.00
N VAL A 197 24.59 4.19 -7.16
CA VAL A 197 24.97 2.80 -6.85
C VAL A 197 24.91 1.93 -8.11
N ASN A 198 23.89 2.11 -8.95
CA ASN A 198 23.78 1.38 -10.21
C ASN A 198 24.90 1.79 -11.20
N GLY A 199 25.17 3.10 -11.30
CA GLY A 199 26.24 3.63 -12.16
C GLY A 199 27.64 3.13 -11.77
N ILE A 200 27.95 3.05 -10.47
CA ILE A 200 29.22 2.53 -9.97
C ILE A 200 29.35 1.04 -10.28
N ARG A 201 28.27 0.26 -10.09
CA ARG A 201 28.28 -1.19 -10.28
C ARG A 201 28.25 -1.64 -11.74
N LYS A 202 27.72 -0.81 -12.64
CA LYS A 202 27.77 -1.07 -14.09
C LYS A 202 29.17 -0.85 -14.67
N LYS A 203 30.04 -0.15 -13.93
CA LYS A 203 31.43 0.17 -14.32
C LYS A 203 32.46 -0.82 -13.75
N SER A 204 32.06 -1.67 -12.79
CA SER A 204 32.89 -2.72 -12.19
C SER A 204 32.57 -4.09 -12.76
#